data_AF-A6HRD0-F1
#
_entry.id   AF-A6HRD0-F1
#
_cell.length_a   1.000
_cell.length_b   1.000
_cell.length_c   1.000
_cell.angle_alpha   90.00
_cell.angle_beta   90.00
_cell.angle_gamma   90.00
#
_symmetry.space_group_name_H-M   'P 1'
#
loop_
_entity.id
_entity.type
_entity.pdbx_description
1 polymer ?
#
loop_
_entity_poly.entity_id
_entity_poly.type
_entity_poly.pdbx_seq_one_letter_code
_entity_poly.pdbx_strand_id
1 'polypeptide(L)' 'MRGSSGIISSPGFPNEYHNNADCTWTIVAEPGDTISLIFTDFQMEEKYDYLEIEGSEPPTI' A
#
# COMPACT_ATOMS: atom_id res chain seq x y z
N MET A 1 5.29 -5.06 -6.42
CA MET A 1 4.58 -4.75 -7.68
C MET A 1 5.53 -3.97 -8.57
N ARG A 2 5.58 -4.31 -9.86
CA ARG A 2 6.33 -3.59 -10.90
C ARG A 2 5.36 -3.28 -12.05
N GLY A 3 5.43 -2.07 -12.59
CA GLY A 3 4.51 -1.58 -13.61
C GLY A 3 4.36 -0.06 -13.49
N SER A 4 3.88 0.58 -14.54
CA SER A 4 3.68 2.04 -14.57
C SER A 4 2.46 2.50 -13.76
N SER A 5 1.52 1.61 -13.46
CA SER A 5 0.37 1.85 -12.60
C SER A 5 -0.24 0.54 -12.09
N GLY A 6 -1.10 0.62 -11.07
CA GLY A 6 -1.82 -0.52 -10.50
C GLY A 6 -2.82 -0.10 -9.43
N ILE A 7 -3.65 -1.05 -8.99
CA ILE A 7 -4.60 -0.87 -7.90
C ILE A 7 -4.27 -1.88 -6.80
N ILE A 8 -4.22 -1.41 -5.55
CA ILE A 8 -4.09 -2.24 -4.35
C ILE A 8 -5.41 -2.12 -3.60
N SER A 9 -5.91 -3.24 -3.10
CA SER A 9 -7.13 -3.29 -2.30
C SER A 9 -6.90 -4.16 -1.07
N SER A 10 -7.65 -3.88 -0.01
CA SER A 10 -7.65 -4.72 1.19
C SER A 10 -8.09 -6.16 0.85
N PRO A 11 -7.62 -7.17 1.59
CA PRO A 11 -8.14 -8.52 1.46
C PRO A 11 -9.65 -8.52 1.68
N GLY A 12 -10.41 -9.07 0.73
CA GLY A 12 -11.86 -9.17 0.84
C GLY A 12 -12.64 -8.01 0.22
N PHE A 13 -11.98 -6.91 -0.19
CA PHE A 13 -12.64 -5.79 -0.88
C PHE A 13 -13.50 -6.28 -2.07
N PRO A 14 -14.75 -5.82 -2.24
CA PRO A 14 -15.38 -4.67 -1.57
C PRO A 14 -16.06 -4.97 -0.21
N ASN A 15 -15.88 -6.17 0.33
CA ASN A 15 -16.36 -6.49 1.68
C ASN A 15 -15.33 -6.05 2.74
N GLU A 16 -15.70 -6.20 4.01
CA GLU A 16 -14.82 -5.94 5.15
C GLU A 16 -13.58 -6.85 5.11
N TYR A 17 -12.46 -6.31 5.56
CA TYR A 17 -11.23 -7.07 5.75
C TYR A 17 -11.35 -7.99 6.96
N HIS A 18 -10.58 -9.08 6.96
CA HIS A 18 -10.59 -10.04 8.07
C HIS A 18 -9.91 -9.48 9.32
N ASN A 19 -10.40 -9.88 10.49
CA ASN A 19 -9.75 -9.55 11.77
C ASN A 19 -8.29 -10.03 11.80
N ASN A 20 -7.41 -9.21 12.36
CA ASN A 20 -5.96 -9.46 12.45
C ASN A 20 -5.26 -9.61 11.09
N ALA A 21 -5.80 -9.00 10.03
CA ALA A 21 -5.12 -8.95 8.75
C ALA A 21 -3.80 -8.18 8.88
N ASP A 22 -2.70 -8.82 8.49
CA ASP A 22 -1.37 -8.23 8.44
C ASP A 22 -0.89 -8.34 6.98
N CYS A 23 -0.82 -7.19 6.30
CA CYS A 23 -0.58 -7.12 4.87
C CYS A 23 0.56 -6.17 4.56
N THR A 24 1.51 -6.62 3.73
CA THR A 24 2.61 -5.79 3.25
C THR A 24 2.66 -5.84 1.73
N TRP A 25 2.69 -4.66 1.10
CA TRP A 25 2.86 -4.54 -0.35
C TRP A 25 4.09 -3.69 -0.66
N THR A 26 5.08 -4.27 -1.33
CA THR A 26 6.24 -3.51 -1.82
C THR A 26 5.97 -2.98 -3.23
N ILE A 27 6.06 -1.68 -3.42
CA ILE A 27 5.95 -1.02 -4.74
C ILE A 27 7.35 -0.58 -5.15
N VAL A 28 7.77 -0.93 -6.37
CA VAL A 28 9.12 -0.62 -6.88
C VAL A 28 8.99 0.18 -8.18
N ALA A 29 9.54 1.39 -8.17
CA ALA A 29 9.71 2.23 -9.35
C ALA A 29 11.14 2.10 -9.91
N GLU A 30 11.34 2.51 -11.16
CA GLU A 30 12.69 2.57 -11.74
C GLU A 30 13.48 3.76 -11.17
N PRO A 31 14.82 3.72 -11.18
CA PRO A 31 15.63 4.84 -10.72
C PRO A 31 15.28 6.13 -11.45
N GLY A 32 14.95 7.19 -10.70
CA GLY A 32 14.55 8.48 -11.24
C GLY A 32 13.04 8.69 -11.35
N ASP A 33 12.23 7.63 -11.18
CA ASP A 33 10.78 7.73 -11.12
C ASP A 33 10.28 7.99 -9.69
N THR A 34 9.10 8.60 -9.60
CA THR A 34 8.40 8.86 -8.32
C THR A 34 7.12 8.03 -8.25
N ILE A 35 6.88 7.42 -7.09
CA ILE A 35 5.63 6.70 -6.81
C ILE A 35 4.57 7.71 -6.34
N SER A 36 3.40 7.71 -6.98
CA SER A 36 2.21 8.44 -6.55
C SER A 36 1.15 7.48 -6.04
N LEU A 37 0.62 7.73 -4.84
CA LEU A 37 -0.43 6.94 -4.21
C LEU A 37 -1.70 7.77 -4.06
N ILE A 38 -2.85 7.18 -4.38
CA ILE A 38 -4.16 7.81 -4.26
C ILE A 38 -5.10 6.81 -3.58
N PHE A 39 -5.71 7.25 -2.48
CA PHE A 39 -6.76 6.48 -1.81
C PHE A 39 -8.11 6.80 -2.47
N THR A 40 -8.69 5.81 -3.14
CA THR A 40 -10.01 5.94 -3.76
C THR A 40 -11.14 5.45 -2.86
N ASP A 41 -10.84 4.55 -1.92
CA ASP A 41 -11.73 4.05 -0.87
C ASP A 41 -10.87 3.77 0.37
N PHE A 42 -11.29 4.25 1.54
CA PHE A 42 -10.52 4.13 2.78
C PHE A 42 -11.42 4.14 4.02
N GLN A 43 -11.55 2.98 4.66
CA GLN A 43 -12.27 2.78 5.92
C GLN A 43 -11.52 1.76 6.78
N MET A 44 -11.29 2.09 8.06
CA MET A 44 -10.61 1.21 9.03
C MET A 44 -11.24 1.35 10.43
N GLU A 45 -10.99 0.38 11.30
CA GLU A 45 -11.40 0.41 12.70
C GLU A 45 -10.63 1.49 13.48
N GLU A 46 -11.36 2.46 14.03
CA GLU A 46 -10.76 3.56 14.77
C GLU A 46 -10.01 3.04 16.02
N LYS A 47 -8.76 3.49 16.19
CA LYS A 47 -7.85 3.19 17.34
C LYS A 47 -7.22 1.79 17.35
N TYR A 48 -7.63 0.87 16.49
CA TYR A 48 -7.10 -0.50 16.47
C TYR A 48 -6.28 -0.76 15.21
N ASP A 49 -6.78 -0.32 14.07
CA ASP A 49 -6.15 -0.57 12.77
C ASP A 49 -5.42 0.66 12.27
N TYR A 50 -4.37 0.43 11.47
CA TYR A 50 -3.60 1.48 10.83
C TYR A 50 -3.12 1.04 9.44
N LEU A 51 -2.86 2.04 8.58
CA LEU A 51 -2.10 1.87 7.36
C LEU A 51 -0.83 2.68 7.49
N GLU A 52 0.30 2.04 7.27
CA GLU A 52 1.62 2.66 7.29
C GLU A 52 2.20 2.71 5.87
N ILE A 53 2.81 3.85 5.52
CA ILE A 53 3.54 4.03 4.27
C ILE A 53 4.98 4.37 4.64
N GLU A 54 5.89 3.45 4.33
CA GLU A 54 7.32 3.64 4.53
C GLU A 54 8.02 3.84 3.18
N GLY A 55 8.85 4.89 3.10
CA GLY A 55 9.79 5.07 2.00
C GLY A 55 11.10 4.34 2.31
N SER A 56 11.67 3.66 1.33
CA SER A 56 13.05 3.19 1.40
C SER A 56 13.98 4.20 0.74
N GLU A 57 15.12 4.49 1.36
CA GLU A 57 16.21 5.17 0.67
C GLU A 57 16.60 4.39 -0.60
N PRO A 58 16.95 5.08 -1.70
CA PRO A 58 17.55 4.42 -2.85
C PRO A 58 18.77 3.60 -2.38
N PRO A 59 19.01 2.40 -2.93
CA PRO A 59 20.23 1.65 -2.61
C PRO A 59 21.44 2.54 -2.91
N THR A 60 22.24 2.85 -1.90
CA THR A 60 23.54 3.50 -2.08
C THR A 60 24.45 2.54 -2.83
N ILE A 61 24.87 2.94 -4.04
CA ILE A 61 25.87 2.21 -4.84
C ILE A 61 27.25 2.46 -4.24
#